data_AF-A0A119H6Z6-F1
#
_entry.id   AF-A0A119H6Z6-F1
#
_cell.length_a   1.000
_cell.length_b   1.000
_cell.length_c   1.000
_cell.angle_alpha   90.00
_cell.angle_beta   90.00
_cell.angle_gamma   90.00
#
_symmetry.space_group_name_H-M   'P 1'
#
loop_
_entity.id
_entity.type
_entity.pdbx_description
1 polymer ?
#
loop_
_entity_poly.entity_id
_entity_poly.type
_entity_poly.pdbx_seq_one_letter_code
_entity_poly.pdbx_strand_id
1 'polypeptide(L)'
;MSYDHDGIAPFETFRNDRIESHHGAAVHRYIVLRVIGRNALAALASAFGPSYAHSPYAHTIIDLIETSDFYMNGFARGAAQRDKMDSPLWNAMSAARVLISIATDETAKRAERIAAAKELNVLYGITIIDDKGNTRRSMTLDELLKMTPTSNADAHKAH
;
A
#
# COMPACT_ATOMS: atom_id res chain seq x y z
N MET A 1 0.96 26.72 -25.75
CA MET A 1 1.55 26.81 -24.40
C MET A 1 3.05 26.82 -24.56
N SER A 2 3.73 27.82 -24.01
CA SER A 2 5.18 27.77 -23.85
C SER A 2 5.45 26.89 -22.63
N TYR A 3 6.16 25.78 -22.82
CA TYR A 3 6.68 24.98 -21.73
C TYR A 3 8.01 25.57 -21.28
N ASP A 4 8.36 25.44 -20.00
CA ASP A 4 9.73 25.72 -19.56
C ASP A 4 10.71 24.73 -20.24
N HIS A 5 12.01 25.01 -20.17
CA HIS A 5 13.07 24.19 -20.80
C HIS A 5 13.01 22.69 -20.46
N ASP A 6 12.27 22.30 -19.42
CA ASP A 6 12.08 20.93 -18.93
C ASP A 6 10.77 20.26 -19.41
N GLY A 7 9.98 20.90 -20.27
CA GLY A 7 8.71 20.35 -20.76
C GLY A 7 7.55 20.42 -19.74
N ILE A 8 7.68 21.28 -18.72
CA ILE A 8 6.70 21.50 -17.66
C ILE A 8 5.85 22.73 -18.00
N ALA A 9 4.53 22.63 -17.83
CA ALA A 9 3.63 23.73 -18.09
C ALA A 9 3.81 24.86 -17.04
N PRO A 10 3.60 26.13 -17.41
CA PRO A 10 3.72 27.25 -16.47
C PRO A 10 2.80 27.09 -15.26
N PHE A 11 3.23 27.49 -14.07
CA PHE A 11 2.42 27.36 -12.84
C PHE A 11 1.06 28.06 -12.90
N GLU A 12 0.92 29.12 -13.70
CA GLU A 12 -0.37 29.79 -13.95
C GLU A 12 -1.44 28.84 -14.49
N THR A 13 -1.04 27.75 -15.17
CA THR A 13 -1.96 26.74 -15.69
C THR A 13 -2.52 25.83 -14.59
N PHE A 14 -1.93 25.82 -13.40
CA PHE A 14 -2.36 25.05 -12.23
C PHE A 14 -3.23 25.84 -11.26
N ARG A 15 -3.51 27.12 -11.54
CA ARG A 15 -4.46 27.90 -10.74
C ARG A 15 -5.84 27.27 -10.74
N ASN A 16 -6.57 27.44 -9.65
CA ASN A 16 -7.86 26.80 -9.42
C ASN A 16 -8.88 27.08 -10.55
N ASP A 17 -8.89 28.30 -11.09
CA ASP A 17 -9.75 28.74 -12.20
C ASP A 17 -9.34 28.21 -13.59
N ARG A 18 -8.20 27.52 -13.70
CA ARG A 18 -7.57 27.16 -14.99
C ARG A 18 -7.12 25.70 -15.08
N ILE A 19 -6.92 25.04 -13.95
CA ILE A 19 -6.34 23.70 -13.90
C ILE A 19 -7.18 22.67 -14.66
N GLU A 20 -8.51 22.78 -14.61
CA GLU A 20 -9.39 21.88 -15.33
C GLU A 20 -9.28 22.04 -16.85
N SER A 21 -9.28 23.29 -17.36
CA SER A 21 -9.25 23.56 -18.80
C SER A 21 -7.90 23.20 -19.45
N HIS A 22 -6.82 23.22 -18.66
CA HIS A 22 -5.47 22.93 -19.14
C HIS A 22 -5.03 21.49 -18.87
N HIS A 23 -5.38 20.94 -17.71
CA HIS A 23 -4.84 19.68 -17.21
C HIS A 23 -5.92 18.67 -16.83
N GLY A 24 -7.19 18.92 -17.14
CA GLY A 24 -8.32 18.12 -16.63
C GLY A 24 -8.15 16.60 -16.80
N ALA A 25 -7.69 16.15 -17.96
CA ALA A 25 -7.44 14.72 -18.21
C ALA A 25 -6.29 14.15 -17.35
N ALA A 26 -5.21 14.91 -17.15
CA ALA A 26 -4.08 14.51 -16.33
C ALA A 26 -4.46 14.53 -14.84
N VAL A 27 -5.13 15.59 -14.37
CA VAL A 27 -5.62 15.67 -12.99
C VAL A 27 -6.64 14.57 -12.70
N HIS A 28 -7.52 14.22 -13.64
CA HIS A 28 -8.44 13.10 -13.46
C HIS A 28 -7.70 11.78 -13.23
N ARG A 29 -6.68 11.48 -14.04
CA ARG A 29 -5.84 10.29 -13.85
C ARG A 29 -5.11 10.33 -12.51
N TYR A 30 -4.57 11.51 -12.15
CA TYR A 30 -3.92 11.74 -10.87
C TYR A 30 -4.86 11.42 -9.70
N ILE A 31 -6.10 11.94 -9.73
CA ILE A 31 -7.14 11.67 -8.72
C ILE A 31 -7.38 10.16 -8.59
N VAL A 32 -7.58 9.45 -9.70
CA VAL A 32 -7.81 7.99 -9.66
C VAL A 32 -6.65 7.27 -8.97
N LEU A 33 -5.41 7.61 -9.30
CA LEU A 33 -4.22 7.01 -8.70
C LEU A 33 -4.14 7.31 -7.20
N ARG A 34 -4.48 8.54 -6.79
CA ARG A 34 -4.52 8.94 -5.38
C ARG A 34 -5.63 8.23 -4.60
N VAL A 35 -6.81 8.10 -5.19
CA VAL A 35 -7.96 7.39 -4.59
C VAL A 35 -7.64 5.91 -4.35
N ILE A 36 -6.82 5.29 -5.18
CA ILE A 36 -6.36 3.90 -4.96
C ILE A 36 -5.11 3.80 -4.06
N GLY A 37 -4.66 4.90 -3.46
CA GLY A 37 -3.58 4.92 -2.48
C GLY A 37 -2.16 5.00 -3.05
N ARG A 38 -1.98 5.40 -4.31
CA ARG A 38 -0.62 5.71 -4.82
C ARG A 38 -0.08 6.96 -4.15
N ASN A 39 1.22 6.98 -3.88
CA ASN A 39 1.89 8.18 -3.36
C ASN A 39 1.87 9.33 -4.39
N ALA A 40 2.00 10.56 -3.90
CA ALA A 40 1.84 11.78 -4.70
C ALA A 40 2.80 11.86 -5.89
N LEU A 41 4.08 11.56 -5.68
CA LEU A 41 5.12 11.65 -6.71
C LEU A 41 4.94 10.58 -7.80
N ALA A 42 4.62 9.34 -7.42
CA ALA A 42 4.34 8.27 -8.36
C ALA A 42 3.07 8.55 -9.17
N ALA A 43 2.04 9.10 -8.52
CA ALA A 43 0.82 9.53 -9.21
C ALA A 43 1.11 10.68 -10.19
N LEU A 44 1.94 11.65 -9.79
CA LEU A 44 2.35 12.77 -10.64
C LEU A 44 3.12 12.28 -11.86
N ALA A 45 4.14 11.42 -11.65
CA ALA A 45 4.92 10.82 -12.72
C ALA A 45 4.06 10.06 -13.73
N SER A 46 3.06 9.31 -13.24
CA SER A 46 2.20 8.50 -14.10
C SER A 46 1.13 9.32 -14.83
N ALA A 47 0.63 10.41 -14.25
CA ALA A 47 -0.46 11.19 -14.82
C ALA A 47 0.03 12.34 -15.72
N PHE A 48 1.12 13.01 -15.34
CA PHE A 48 1.68 14.17 -16.04
C PHE A 48 3.01 13.86 -16.75
N GLY A 49 3.66 12.76 -16.39
CA GLY A 49 4.94 12.35 -16.95
C GLY A 49 6.11 12.52 -15.97
N PRO A 50 7.23 11.81 -16.20
CA PRO A 50 8.36 11.77 -15.28
C PRO A 50 9.02 13.14 -15.07
N SER A 51 8.98 14.04 -16.06
CA SER A 51 9.56 15.39 -15.93
C SER A 51 8.91 16.19 -14.79
N TYR A 52 7.61 16.02 -14.56
CA TYR A 52 6.90 16.69 -13.47
C TYR A 52 7.33 16.17 -12.10
N ALA A 53 7.57 14.86 -11.97
CA ALA A 53 7.98 14.25 -10.71
C ALA A 53 9.46 14.45 -10.36
N HIS A 54 10.32 14.61 -11.35
CA HIS A 54 11.74 14.92 -11.16
C HIS A 54 12.03 16.43 -11.15
N SER A 55 11.01 17.26 -11.32
CA SER A 55 11.14 18.72 -11.22
C SER A 55 11.60 19.13 -9.82
N PRO A 56 12.47 20.15 -9.69
CA PRO A 56 12.72 20.77 -8.38
C PRO A 56 11.46 21.35 -7.74
N TYR A 57 10.40 21.56 -8.53
CA TYR A 57 9.12 22.10 -8.07
C TYR A 57 8.02 21.04 -7.94
N ALA A 58 8.35 19.74 -7.99
CA ALA A 58 7.36 18.66 -7.97
C ALA A 58 6.39 18.78 -6.78
N HIS A 59 6.89 19.11 -5.59
CA HIS A 59 6.07 19.32 -4.40
C HIS A 59 5.13 20.53 -4.53
N THR A 60 5.59 21.65 -5.08
CA THR A 60 4.73 22.82 -5.34
C THR A 60 3.63 22.49 -6.34
N ILE A 61 3.94 21.73 -7.40
CA ILE A 61 2.94 21.29 -8.39
C ILE A 61 1.90 20.39 -7.73
N ILE A 62 2.34 19.46 -6.87
CA ILE A 62 1.47 18.60 -6.07
C ILE A 62 0.54 19.46 -5.21
N ASP A 63 1.08 20.43 -4.47
CA ASP A 63 0.27 21.31 -3.61
C ASP A 63 -0.76 22.08 -4.42
N LEU A 64 -0.40 22.62 -5.59
CA LEU A 64 -1.33 23.34 -6.48
C LEU A 64 -2.45 22.43 -7.00
N ILE A 65 -2.13 21.19 -7.39
CA ILE A 65 -3.13 20.21 -7.80
C ILE A 65 -4.04 19.87 -6.61
N GLU A 66 -3.47 19.47 -5.49
CA GLU A 66 -4.22 18.92 -4.35
C GLU A 66 -5.05 19.96 -3.60
N THR A 67 -4.71 21.24 -3.72
CA THR A 67 -5.50 22.35 -3.14
C THR A 67 -6.53 22.92 -4.11
N SER A 68 -6.59 22.44 -5.36
CA SER A 68 -7.61 22.87 -6.32
C SER A 68 -8.98 22.27 -6.03
N ASP A 69 -10.04 23.02 -6.31
CA ASP A 69 -11.44 22.59 -6.17
C ASP A 69 -11.72 21.41 -7.09
N PHE A 70 -11.12 21.40 -8.29
CA PHE A 70 -11.26 20.30 -9.24
C PHE A 70 -10.73 18.98 -8.65
N TYR A 71 -9.55 19.01 -8.02
CA TYR A 71 -9.01 17.86 -7.31
C TYR A 71 -9.85 17.49 -6.09
N MET A 72 -10.10 18.43 -5.18
CA MET A 72 -10.77 18.15 -3.90
C MET A 72 -12.15 17.52 -4.13
N ASN A 73 -12.93 18.07 -5.06
CA ASN A 73 -14.23 17.52 -5.41
C ASN A 73 -14.13 16.16 -6.10
N GLY A 74 -13.18 16.00 -7.02
CA GLY A 74 -12.97 14.74 -7.73
C GLY A 74 -12.48 13.61 -6.81
N PHE A 75 -11.55 13.92 -5.91
CA PHE A 75 -11.02 12.99 -4.91
C PHE A 75 -12.10 12.56 -3.94
N ALA A 76 -12.88 13.50 -3.38
CA ALA A 76 -14.00 13.18 -2.49
C ALA A 76 -15.03 12.25 -3.16
N ARG A 77 -15.41 12.53 -4.42
CA ARG A 77 -16.31 11.65 -5.19
C ARG A 77 -15.71 10.27 -5.44
N GLY A 78 -14.45 10.21 -5.85
CA GLY A 78 -13.77 8.95 -6.11
C GLY A 78 -13.62 8.10 -4.83
N ALA A 79 -13.28 8.74 -3.70
CA ALA A 79 -13.20 8.10 -2.40
C ALA A 79 -14.57 7.57 -1.94
N ALA A 80 -15.66 8.32 -2.14
CA ALA A 80 -17.02 7.87 -1.79
C ALA A 80 -17.48 6.67 -2.65
N GLN A 81 -16.91 6.48 -3.83
CA GLN A 81 -17.20 5.35 -4.70
C GLN A 81 -16.20 4.20 -4.53
N ARG A 82 -15.26 4.31 -3.58
CA ARG A 82 -14.16 3.36 -3.43
C ARG A 82 -14.62 1.94 -3.14
N ASP A 83 -15.62 1.81 -2.28
CA ASP A 83 -16.17 0.52 -1.86
C ASP A 83 -16.89 -0.22 -3.00
N LYS A 84 -17.17 0.47 -4.11
CA LYS A 84 -17.79 -0.11 -5.32
C LYS A 84 -16.76 -0.52 -6.38
N MET A 85 -15.47 -0.28 -6.14
CA MET A 85 -14.41 -0.70 -7.08
C MET A 85 -14.01 -2.15 -6.81
N ASP A 86 -13.80 -2.92 -7.87
CA ASP A 86 -13.47 -4.36 -7.81
C ASP A 86 -12.15 -4.68 -7.07
N SER A 87 -11.29 -3.68 -6.90
CA SER A 87 -9.99 -3.85 -6.25
C SER A 87 -9.96 -3.13 -4.89
N PRO A 88 -9.87 -3.84 -3.76
CA PRO A 88 -9.76 -3.20 -2.44
C PRO A 88 -8.44 -2.43 -2.29
N LEU A 89 -8.47 -1.32 -1.53
CA LEU A 89 -7.26 -0.53 -1.21
C LEU A 89 -6.19 -1.38 -0.54
N TRP A 90 -6.65 -2.23 0.37
CA TRP A 90 -5.84 -3.08 1.19
C TRP A 90 -6.28 -4.53 0.97
N ASN A 91 -5.36 -5.37 0.56
CA ASN A 91 -5.58 -6.80 0.40
C ASN A 91 -4.32 -7.55 0.85
N ALA A 92 -4.40 -8.87 0.93
CA ALA A 92 -3.29 -9.72 1.38
C ALA A 92 -2.00 -9.46 0.58
N MET A 93 -2.08 -9.26 -0.74
CA MET A 93 -0.92 -8.97 -1.59
C MET A 93 -0.30 -7.60 -1.28
N SER A 94 -1.12 -6.56 -1.17
CA SER A 94 -0.66 -5.20 -0.81
C SER A 94 -0.04 -5.18 0.59
N ALA A 95 -0.68 -5.85 1.56
CA ALA A 95 -0.18 -5.97 2.92
C ALA A 95 1.17 -6.69 2.96
N ALA A 96 1.28 -7.83 2.28
CA ALA A 96 2.53 -8.59 2.19
C ALA A 96 3.65 -7.76 1.55
N ARG A 97 3.37 -7.04 0.46
CA ARG A 97 4.35 -6.15 -0.20
C ARG A 97 4.89 -5.08 0.74
N VAL A 98 4.00 -4.42 1.50
CA VAL A 98 4.42 -3.40 2.48
C VAL A 98 5.30 -4.01 3.57
N LEU A 99 4.88 -5.14 4.15
CA LEU A 99 5.67 -5.82 5.17
C LEU A 99 7.03 -6.28 4.64
N ILE A 100 7.10 -6.80 3.41
CA ILE A 100 8.38 -7.16 2.76
C ILE A 100 9.25 -5.92 2.66
N SER A 101 8.71 -4.80 2.16
CA SER A 101 9.51 -3.57 2.01
C SER A 101 10.11 -3.10 3.32
N ILE A 102 9.36 -3.15 4.44
CA ILE A 102 9.86 -2.80 5.77
C ILE A 102 10.89 -3.82 6.26
N ALA A 103 10.62 -5.11 6.10
CA ALA A 103 11.52 -6.18 6.56
C ALA A 103 12.88 -6.13 5.85
N THR A 104 12.92 -5.67 4.59
CA THR A 104 14.14 -5.56 3.78
C THR A 104 14.79 -4.18 3.78
N ASP A 105 14.17 -3.17 4.39
CA ASP A 105 14.72 -1.80 4.42
C ASP A 105 15.94 -1.73 5.37
N GLU A 106 17.13 -1.52 4.83
CA GLU A 106 18.35 -1.43 5.63
C GLU A 106 18.37 -0.22 6.57
N THR A 107 17.59 0.82 6.24
CA THR A 107 17.52 2.09 6.98
C THR A 107 16.44 2.10 8.08
N ALA A 108 15.46 1.20 8.01
CA ALA A 108 14.41 1.07 9.02
C ALA A 108 14.97 0.60 10.38
N LYS A 109 14.29 0.98 11.47
CA LYS A 109 14.73 0.57 12.82
C LYS A 109 14.68 -0.95 12.92
N ARG A 110 15.70 -1.55 13.55
CA ARG A 110 15.79 -3.01 13.73
C ARG A 110 14.50 -3.63 14.29
N ALA A 111 13.82 -2.94 15.22
CA ALA A 111 12.57 -3.40 15.80
C ALA A 111 11.42 -3.50 14.77
N GLU A 112 11.30 -2.50 13.88
CA GLU A 112 10.26 -2.46 12.83
C GLU A 112 10.47 -3.60 11.83
N ARG A 113 11.73 -3.89 11.46
CA ARG A 113 12.07 -5.00 10.56
C ARG A 113 11.72 -6.36 11.17
N ILE A 114 12.02 -6.54 12.46
CA ILE A 114 11.69 -7.78 13.19
C ILE A 114 10.17 -7.95 13.29
N ALA A 115 9.44 -6.88 13.58
CA ALA A 115 7.97 -6.92 13.61
C ALA A 115 7.40 -7.31 12.25
N ALA A 116 7.83 -6.64 11.17
CA ALA A 116 7.39 -6.96 9.82
C ALA A 116 7.71 -8.41 9.41
N ALA A 117 8.90 -8.91 9.74
CA ALA A 117 9.27 -10.30 9.49
C ALA A 117 8.40 -11.31 10.26
N LYS A 118 8.02 -11.00 11.51
CA LYS A 118 7.10 -11.84 12.29
C LYS A 118 5.71 -11.89 11.67
N GLU A 119 5.16 -10.75 11.28
CA GLU A 119 3.85 -10.67 10.61
C GLU A 119 3.86 -11.43 9.28
N LEU A 120 4.95 -11.34 8.51
CA LEU A 120 5.13 -12.13 7.29
C LEU A 120 5.15 -13.64 7.57
N ASN A 121 5.85 -14.08 8.61
CA ASN A 121 5.88 -15.49 8.99
C ASN A 121 4.49 -16.01 9.35
N VAL A 122 3.65 -15.18 9.98
CA VAL A 122 2.24 -15.52 10.25
C VAL A 122 1.43 -15.56 8.96
N LEU A 123 1.55 -14.54 8.11
CA LEU A 123 0.81 -14.43 6.85
C LEU A 123 1.11 -15.59 5.88
N TYR A 124 2.35 -16.07 5.86
CA TYR A 124 2.76 -17.23 5.04
C TYR A 124 2.69 -18.57 5.79
N GLY A 125 2.14 -18.61 7.00
CA GLY A 125 1.95 -19.85 7.75
C GLY A 125 3.24 -20.54 8.19
N ILE A 126 4.36 -19.82 8.24
CA ILE A 126 5.63 -20.29 8.83
C ILE A 126 5.48 -20.39 10.35
N THR A 127 4.74 -19.44 10.93
CA THR A 127 4.38 -19.40 12.35
C THR A 127 2.89 -19.15 12.56
N ILE A 128 2.33 -19.60 13.67
CA ILE A 128 0.93 -19.40 14.07
C ILE A 128 0.90 -18.61 15.38
N ILE A 129 -0.09 -17.75 15.57
CA ILE A 129 -0.33 -17.06 16.85
C ILE A 129 -1.31 -17.91 17.68
N ASP A 130 -0.94 -18.23 18.92
CA ASP A 130 -1.83 -18.93 19.86
C ASP A 130 -2.88 -17.99 20.49
N ASP A 131 -3.89 -18.55 21.17
CA ASP A 131 -4.99 -17.80 21.81
C ASP A 131 -4.50 -16.76 22.85
N LYS A 132 -3.23 -16.84 23.27
CA LYS A 132 -2.59 -15.92 24.21
C LYS A 132 -1.70 -14.88 23.52
N GLY A 133 -1.68 -14.84 22.18
CA GLY A 133 -0.90 -13.90 21.39
C GLY A 133 0.57 -14.31 21.18
N ASN A 134 0.99 -15.51 21.56
CA ASN A 134 2.37 -15.97 21.37
C ASN A 134 2.55 -16.65 20.02
N THR A 135 3.65 -16.34 19.34
CA THR A 135 4.01 -16.95 18.06
C THR A 135 4.66 -18.33 18.26
N ARG A 136 4.11 -19.39 17.65
CA ARG A 136 4.67 -20.74 17.61
C ARG A 136 4.97 -21.15 16.17
N ARG A 137 5.88 -22.11 15.97
CA ARG A 137 6.13 -22.70 14.64
C ARG A 137 4.87 -23.41 14.15
N SER A 138 4.50 -23.21 12.89
CA SER A 138 3.41 -23.95 12.26
C SER A 138 3.78 -25.42 12.11
N MET A 139 2.90 -26.33 12.53
CA MET A 139 3.11 -27.77 12.33
C MET A 139 2.90 -28.13 10.87
N THR A 140 3.82 -28.89 10.30
CA THR A 140 3.66 -29.49 8.98
C THR A 140 2.70 -30.68 9.03
N LEU A 141 2.04 -31.02 7.91
CA LEU A 141 1.15 -32.18 7.82
C LEU A 141 1.84 -33.49 8.23
N ASP A 142 3.12 -33.64 7.89
CA ASP A 142 3.95 -34.78 8.30
C ASP A 142 4.21 -34.84 9.81
N GLU A 143 4.33 -33.70 10.49
CA GLU A 143 4.43 -33.65 11.95
C GLU A 143 3.10 -33.98 12.63
N LEU A 144 1.97 -33.57 12.02
CA LEU A 144 0.63 -33.91 12.49
C LEU A 144 0.33 -35.41 12.38
N LEU A 145 0.72 -36.03 11.27
CA LEU A 145 0.55 -37.47 11.04
C LEU A 145 1.47 -38.33 11.92
N LYS A 146 2.57 -37.77 12.43
CA LYS A 146 3.46 -38.42 13.40
C LYS A 146 3.00 -38.27 14.85
N MET A 147 2.06 -37.38 15.15
CA MET A 147 1.43 -37.23 16.47
C MET A 147 0.23 -38.18 16.65
N THR A 148 0.36 -39.45 16.22
CA THR A 148 -0.60 -40.48 16.64
C THR A 148 -0.54 -40.61 18.18
N PRO A 149 -1.68 -40.64 18.88
CA PRO A 149 -1.69 -40.77 20.33
C PRO A 149 -1.15 -42.16 20.70
N THR A 150 0.08 -42.22 21.16
CA THR A 150 0.61 -43.40 21.85
C THR A 150 0.14 -43.36 23.31
N SER A 151 -0.35 -44.52 23.75
CA SER A 151 -0.76 -44.90 25.12
C SER A 151 -2.19 -44.56 25.57
N ASN A 152 -3.11 -45.47 25.23
CA ASN A 152 -4.03 -46.04 26.23
C ASN A 152 -3.83 -47.56 26.19
N ALA A 153 -2.66 -47.99 26.67
CA ALA A 153 -2.41 -49.35 27.08
C ALA A 153 -1.98 -49.28 28.55
N ASP A 154 -2.65 -50.08 29.38
CA ASP A 154 -2.33 -50.34 30.79
C ASP A 154 -2.87 -49.37 31.84
N ALA A 155 -4.19 -49.44 32.08
CA ALA A 155 -4.74 -49.50 33.45
C ALA A 155 -6.22 -49.92 33.43
N HIS A 156 -6.49 -51.22 33.39
CA HIS A 156 -7.59 -51.86 34.14
C HIS A 156 -7.54 -53.39 33.97
N LYS A 157 -6.62 -54.04 34.69
CA LYS A 157 -6.80 -55.41 35.21
C LYS A 157 -6.12 -55.53 36.59
N ALA A 158 -6.89 -56.08 37.54
CA ALA A 158 -6.58 -56.43 38.94
C ALA A 158 -6.42 -55.24 39.91
N HIS A 159 -7.14 -55.16 41.03
CA HIS A 159 -7.73 -56.19 41.89
C HIS A 159 -9.24 -56.03 42.13
#